data_AF-A0A1I7T1H5-F1
#
_entry.id   AF-A0A1I7T1H5-F1
#
_cell.length_a   1.000
_cell.length_b   1.000
_cell.length_c   1.000
_cell.angle_alpha   90.00
_cell.angle_beta   90.00
_cell.angle_gamma   90.00
#
_symmetry.space_group_name_H-M   'P 1'
#
loop_
_entity.id
_entity.type
_entity.pdbx_description
1 polymer ?
#
loop_
_entity_poly.entity_id
_entity_poly.type
_entity_poly.pdbx_seq_one_letter_code
_entity_poly.pdbx_strand_id
1 'polypeptide(L)'
;MSTARNRLLQLHISCVIMDIMITSLWNFYLFMPTPAGYPVGLMTTLGVKTEIQMHLATDSMLAVALSYLSLFENRYDAIVIGHVGRSKHRNLWRVLYFTANIIYVEGYITFVFWNLPSQEEGRKAVLKVGIPIYSCKK
;
A
#
# COMPACT_ATOMS: atom_id res chain seq x y z
N MET A 1 -20.39 -18.43 -11.73
CA MET A 1 -20.76 -17.16 -11.06
C MET A 1 -20.22 -17.03 -9.62
N SER A 2 -20.08 -18.12 -8.85
CA SER A 2 -19.56 -18.06 -7.46
C SER A 2 -18.14 -17.46 -7.36
N THR A 3 -17.26 -17.75 -8.32
CA THR A 3 -15.88 -17.23 -8.32
C THR A 3 -15.81 -15.71 -8.45
N ALA A 4 -16.69 -15.09 -9.25
CA ALA A 4 -16.71 -13.64 -9.43
C ALA A 4 -17.20 -12.93 -8.16
N ARG A 5 -18.23 -13.48 -7.50
CA ARG A 5 -18.71 -12.99 -6.20
C ARG A 5 -17.60 -13.00 -5.15
N ASN A 6 -16.80 -14.06 -5.09
CA ASN A 6 -15.70 -14.17 -4.12
C ASN A 6 -14.60 -13.13 -4.38
N ARG A 7 -14.28 -12.84 -5.66
CA ARG A 7 -13.29 -11.81 -6.01
C ARG A 7 -13.77 -10.40 -5.67
N LEU A 8 -15.06 -10.11 -5.88
CA LEU A 8 -15.67 -8.85 -5.46
C LEU A 8 -15.69 -8.69 -3.95
N LEU A 9 -15.99 -9.76 -3.21
CA LEU A 9 -15.94 -9.76 -1.75
C LEU A 9 -14.52 -9.50 -1.25
N GLN A 10 -13.51 -10.18 -1.84
CA GLN A 10 -12.10 -9.96 -1.54
C GLN A 10 -11.71 -8.49 -1.74
N LEU A 11 -12.09 -7.90 -2.87
CA LEU A 11 -11.84 -6.49 -3.16
C LEU A 11 -12.47 -5.57 -2.11
N HIS A 12 -13.75 -5.78 -1.76
CA HIS A 12 -14.42 -4.97 -0.77
C HIS A 12 -13.77 -5.06 0.62
N ILE A 13 -13.38 -6.26 1.05
CA ILE A 13 -12.68 -6.44 2.33
C ILE A 13 -11.35 -5.68 2.31
N SER A 14 -10.56 -5.79 1.24
CA SER A 14 -9.30 -5.06 1.11
C SER A 14 -9.50 -3.54 1.12
N CYS A 15 -10.51 -3.02 0.42
CA CYS A 15 -10.82 -1.59 0.43
C CYS A 15 -11.24 -1.11 1.83
N VAL A 16 -12.10 -1.86 2.54
CA VAL A 16 -12.51 -1.51 3.91
C VAL A 16 -11.31 -1.49 4.85
N ILE A 17 -10.40 -2.46 4.72
CA ILE A 17 -9.16 -2.49 5.51
C ILE A 17 -8.32 -1.23 5.21
N MET A 18 -8.11 -0.90 3.94
CA MET A 18 -7.37 0.30 3.55
C MET A 18 -8.03 1.59 4.05
N ASP A 19 -9.35 1.70 3.96
CA ASP A 19 -10.09 2.87 4.44
C ASP A 19 -9.96 3.04 5.96
N ILE A 20 -10.07 1.95 6.72
CA ILE A 20 -9.84 1.97 8.18
C ILE A 20 -8.40 2.36 8.49
N MET A 21 -7.43 1.83 7.73
CA MET A 21 -6.02 2.18 7.88
C MET A 21 -5.78 3.67 7.65
N ILE A 22 -6.28 4.24 6.56
CA ILE A 22 -6.06 5.65 6.18
C ILE A 22 -6.82 6.62 7.09
N THR A 23 -8.04 6.26 7.54
CA THR A 23 -8.88 7.20 8.30
C THR A 23 -8.63 7.17 9.80
N SER A 24 -8.33 6.00 10.38
CA SER A 24 -8.27 5.82 11.83
C SER A 24 -6.88 5.47 12.36
N LEU A 25 -6.13 4.58 11.69
CA LEU A 25 -4.83 4.13 12.19
C LEU A 25 -3.69 5.06 11.79
N TRP A 26 -3.71 5.51 10.54
CA TRP A 26 -2.68 6.28 9.86
C TRP A 26 -3.35 7.38 9.01
N ASN A 27 -3.63 8.54 9.59
CA ASN A 27 -4.09 9.69 8.82
C ASN A 27 -2.88 10.53 8.40
N PHE A 28 -2.69 10.72 7.11
CA PHE A 28 -1.53 11.42 6.56
C PHE A 28 -1.83 12.91 6.40
N TYR A 29 -1.21 13.75 7.25
CA TYR A 29 -1.29 15.20 7.07
C TYR A 29 -0.20 15.66 6.11
N LEU A 30 -0.60 16.09 4.92
CA LEU A 30 0.27 16.72 3.93
C LEU A 30 0.49 18.19 4.30
N PHE A 31 1.72 18.57 4.64
CA PHE A 31 2.07 19.96 4.93
C PHE A 31 2.73 20.64 3.73
N MET A 32 1.97 21.34 2.89
CA MET A 32 2.56 22.26 1.89
C MET A 32 3.40 23.33 2.62
N PRO A 33 4.63 23.67 2.20
CA PRO A 33 5.21 23.50 0.84
C PRO A 33 6.12 22.29 0.62
N THR A 34 6.30 21.40 1.60
CA THR A 34 7.17 20.22 1.46
C THR A 34 6.30 18.97 1.36
N PRO A 35 6.51 18.02 0.44
CA PRO A 35 5.80 16.73 0.45
C PRO A 35 6.31 15.82 1.59
N ALA A 36 6.43 16.38 2.79
CA ALA A 36 6.70 15.69 4.02
C ALA A 36 5.36 15.55 4.74
N GLY A 37 4.75 14.36 4.65
CA GLY A 37 3.61 14.06 5.49
C GLY A 37 4.04 13.42 6.79
N TYR A 38 3.31 13.74 7.85
CA TYR A 38 3.48 13.10 9.14
C TYR A 38 2.26 12.24 9.43
N PRO A 39 2.45 10.93 9.72
CA PRO A 39 1.35 10.09 10.17
C PRO A 39 0.84 10.52 11.54
N VAL A 40 -0.45 10.81 11.62
CA VAL A 40 -1.15 11.06 12.87
C VAL A 40 -2.33 10.11 12.94
N GLY A 41 -2.47 9.35 14.01
CA GLY A 41 -3.56 8.41 14.17
C GLY A 41 -3.41 7.56 15.42
N LEU A 42 -4.21 6.50 15.50
CA LEU A 42 -4.18 5.60 16.65
C LEU A 42 -2.80 4.96 16.85
N MET A 43 -2.12 4.58 15.77
CA MET A 43 -0.76 3.99 15.85
C MET A 43 0.27 4.98 16.42
N THR A 44 0.15 6.26 16.11
CA THR A 44 1.00 7.32 16.67
C THR A 44 0.72 7.52 18.16
N THR A 45 -0.54 7.45 18.59
CA THR A 45 -0.87 7.53 20.03
C THR A 45 -0.37 6.34 20.84
N LEU A 46 -0.21 5.17 20.21
CA LEU A 46 0.37 3.97 20.80
C LEU A 46 1.91 3.96 20.78
N GLY A 47 2.55 4.99 20.22
CA GLY A 47 4.01 5.10 20.16
C GLY A 47 4.69 4.21 19.10
N VAL A 48 3.93 3.72 18.10
CA VAL A 48 4.51 2.95 16.99
C VAL A 48 5.38 3.86 16.14
N LYS A 49 6.57 3.39 15.74
CA LYS A 49 7.50 4.14 14.91
C LYS A 49 6.89 4.50 13.54
N THR A 50 7.18 5.72 13.08
CA THR A 50 6.66 6.28 11.81
C THR A 50 7.01 5.42 10.60
N GLU A 51 8.20 4.82 10.55
CA GLU A 51 8.65 4.04 9.39
C GLU A 51 7.78 2.78 9.20
N ILE A 52 7.45 2.11 10.32
CA ILE A 52 6.59 0.92 10.33
C ILE A 52 5.15 1.28 9.93
N GLN A 53 4.65 2.43 10.40
CA GLN A 53 3.31 2.89 10.03
C GLN A 53 3.20 3.15 8.51
N MET A 54 4.21 3.80 7.91
CA MET A 54 4.23 4.08 6.48
C MET A 54 4.40 2.81 5.63
N HIS A 55 5.16 1.83 6.12
CA HIS A 55 5.26 0.53 5.46
C HIS A 55 3.91 -0.19 5.45
N LEU A 56 3.26 -0.36 6.61
CA LEU A 56 1.95 -1.02 6.71
C LEU A 56 0.87 -0.32 5.88
N ALA A 57 0.90 1.01 5.81
CA ALA A 57 0.01 1.77 4.96
C ALA A 57 0.23 1.46 3.48
N THR A 58 1.49 1.45 3.03
CA THR A 58 1.86 1.12 1.64
C THR A 58 1.41 -0.29 1.27
N ASP A 59 1.59 -1.25 2.16
CA ASP A 59 1.20 -2.65 1.96
C ASP A 59 -0.32 -2.78 1.82
N SER A 60 -1.09 -2.02 2.60
CA SER A 60 -2.56 -2.02 2.52
C SER A 60 -3.06 -1.50 1.16
N MET A 61 -2.40 -0.48 0.59
CA MET A 61 -2.70 0.04 -0.75
C MET A 61 -2.34 -0.98 -1.83
N LEU A 62 -1.21 -1.67 -1.69
CA LEU A 62 -0.80 -2.72 -2.61
C LEU A 62 -1.80 -3.89 -2.59
N ALA A 63 -2.28 -4.30 -1.41
CA ALA A 63 -3.28 -5.35 -1.26
C ALA A 63 -4.60 -5.01 -2.01
N VAL A 64 -5.01 -3.75 -2.00
CA VAL A 64 -6.16 -3.27 -2.80
C VAL A 64 -5.85 -3.34 -4.30
N ALA A 65 -4.68 -2.88 -4.73
CA ALA A 65 -4.27 -2.94 -6.14
C ALA A 65 -4.24 -4.38 -6.67
N LEU A 66 -3.72 -5.33 -5.88
CA LEU A 66 -3.71 -6.76 -6.23
C LEU A 66 -5.12 -7.35 -6.30
N SER A 67 -6.03 -6.92 -5.43
CA SER A 67 -7.43 -7.34 -5.46
C SER A 67 -8.15 -6.83 -6.71
N TYR A 68 -7.87 -5.58 -7.13
CA TYR A 68 -8.36 -5.05 -8.41
C TYR A 68 -7.83 -5.85 -9.60
N LEU A 69 -6.53 -6.13 -9.62
CA LEU A 69 -5.90 -6.90 -10.68
C LEU A 69 -6.54 -8.29 -10.80
N SER A 70 -6.72 -8.98 -9.67
CA SER A 70 -7.39 -10.28 -9.61
C SER A 70 -8.84 -10.24 -10.15
N LEU A 71 -9.57 -9.15 -9.89
CA LEU A 71 -10.91 -8.94 -10.42
C LEU A 71 -10.89 -8.75 -11.94
N PHE A 72 -10.00 -7.89 -12.45
CA PHE A 72 -9.87 -7.65 -13.89
C PHE A 72 -9.49 -8.91 -14.65
N GLU A 73 -8.57 -9.70 -14.10
CA GLU A 73 -8.20 -10.98 -14.69
C GLU A 73 -9.37 -11.98 -14.73
N ASN A 74 -10.16 -12.03 -13.66
CA ASN A 74 -11.34 -12.89 -13.61
C ASN A 74 -12.35 -12.51 -14.71
N ARG A 75 -12.56 -11.21 -14.92
CA ARG A 75 -13.45 -10.69 -15.97
C ARG A 75 -12.87 -10.88 -17.37
N TYR A 76 -11.57 -10.66 -17.54
CA TYR A 76 -10.88 -10.89 -18.80
C TYR A 76 -10.98 -12.35 -19.24
N ASP A 77 -10.72 -13.28 -18.32
CA ASP A 77 -10.87 -14.71 -18.61
C ASP A 77 -12.32 -15.08 -18.98
N ALA A 78 -13.30 -14.48 -18.31
CA ALA A 78 -14.71 -14.76 -18.57
C ALA A 78 -15.19 -14.26 -19.94
N ILE A 79 -14.71 -13.09 -20.39
CA ILE A 79 -15.15 -12.43 -21.63
C ILE A 79 -14.36 -12.92 -22.84
N VAL A 80 -13.03 -13.02 -22.74
CA VAL A 80 -12.15 -13.22 -23.90
C VAL A 80 -11.86 -14.70 -24.16
N ILE A 81 -11.68 -15.50 -23.11
CA ILE A 81 -11.29 -16.93 -23.24
C ILE A 81 -12.51 -17.87 -23.09
N GLY A 82 -13.51 -17.45 -22.32
CA GLY A 82 -14.67 -18.27 -22.00
C GLY A 82 -14.32 -19.48 -21.11
N HIS A 83 -15.31 -20.35 -20.86
CA HIS A 83 -15.11 -21.54 -20.02
C HIS A 83 -14.22 -22.62 -20.65
N VAL A 84 -14.15 -22.67 -21.99
CA VAL A 84 -13.55 -23.80 -22.74
C VAL A 84 -12.03 -23.64 -22.91
N GLY A 85 -11.50 -22.42 -22.95
CA GLY A 85 -10.05 -22.16 -23.16
C GLY A 85 -9.19 -22.14 -21.89
N ARG A 86 -9.72 -22.56 -20.73
CA ARG A 86 -9.04 -22.40 -19.43
C ARG A 86 -8.04 -23.53 -19.16
N SER A 87 -6.87 -23.49 -19.80
CA SER A 87 -5.79 -24.45 -19.54
C SER A 87 -5.20 -24.31 -18.11
N LYS A 88 -5.07 -25.43 -17.39
CA LYS A 88 -4.47 -25.48 -16.05
C LYS A 88 -3.01 -24.98 -16.04
N HIS A 89 -2.25 -25.29 -17.09
CA HIS A 89 -0.86 -24.88 -17.22
C HIS A 89 -0.71 -23.36 -17.30
N ARG A 90 -1.56 -22.69 -18.10
CA ARG A 90 -1.60 -21.23 -18.20
C ARG A 90 -1.92 -20.55 -16.87
N ASN A 91 -2.84 -21.13 -16.09
CA ASN A 91 -3.19 -20.60 -14.78
C ASN A 91 -2.02 -20.72 -13.79
N LEU A 92 -1.26 -21.81 -13.83
CA LEU A 92 -0.06 -21.98 -13.00
C LEU A 92 1.02 -20.93 -13.33
N TRP A 93 1.39 -20.78 -14.60
CA TRP A 93 2.39 -19.78 -15.02
C TRP A 93 1.99 -18.36 -14.65
N ARG A 94 0.69 -18.07 -14.74
CA ARG A 94 0.15 -16.77 -14.35
C ARG A 94 0.28 -16.53 -12.84
N VAL A 95 -0.11 -17.51 -12.02
CA VAL A 95 0.06 -17.41 -10.56
C VAL A 95 1.54 -17.23 -10.21
N LEU A 96 2.44 -17.98 -10.83
CA LEU A 96 3.88 -17.82 -10.62
C LEU A 96 4.37 -16.42 -11.00
N TYR A 97 3.94 -15.89 -12.14
CA TYR A 97 4.30 -14.54 -12.59
C TYR A 97 3.83 -13.47 -11.61
N PHE A 98 2.57 -13.50 -11.17
CA PHE A 98 2.09 -12.51 -10.19
C PHE A 98 2.76 -12.66 -8.84
N THR A 99 2.92 -13.88 -8.34
CA THR A 99 3.61 -14.11 -7.06
C THR A 99 5.05 -13.60 -7.12
N ALA A 100 5.77 -13.83 -8.21
CA ALA A 100 7.12 -13.31 -8.38
C ALA A 100 7.16 -11.77 -8.41
N ASN A 101 6.22 -11.13 -9.11
CA ASN A 101 6.13 -9.66 -9.14
C ASN A 101 5.77 -9.07 -7.77
N ILE A 102 4.84 -9.70 -7.04
CA ILE A 102 4.49 -9.29 -5.68
C ILE A 102 5.72 -9.37 -4.77
N ILE A 103 6.43 -10.50 -4.77
CA ILE A 103 7.64 -10.69 -3.96
C ILE A 103 8.71 -9.66 -4.34
N TYR A 104 8.88 -9.38 -5.63
CA TYR A 104 9.84 -8.39 -6.10
C TYR A 104 9.49 -6.97 -5.60
N VAL A 105 8.23 -6.55 -5.77
CA VAL A 105 7.77 -5.21 -5.36
C VAL A 105 7.80 -5.07 -3.84
N GLU A 106 7.26 -6.04 -3.10
CA GLU A 106 7.28 -6.07 -1.64
C GLU A 106 8.71 -6.08 -1.09
N GLY A 107 9.59 -6.89 -1.67
CA GLY A 107 11.00 -6.93 -1.28
C GLY A 107 11.71 -5.60 -1.51
N TYR A 108 11.43 -4.93 -2.63
CA TYR A 108 11.98 -3.61 -2.92
C TYR A 108 11.45 -2.54 -1.96
N ILE A 109 10.14 -2.50 -1.71
CA ILE A 109 9.51 -1.56 -0.77
C ILE A 109 10.07 -1.76 0.64
N THR A 110 10.12 -3.01 1.11
CA THR A 110 10.70 -3.37 2.41
C THR A 110 12.15 -2.90 2.52
N PHE A 111 12.95 -3.12 1.48
CA PHE A 111 14.35 -2.68 1.45
C PHE A 111 14.47 -1.15 1.55
N VAL A 112 13.60 -0.41 0.86
CA VAL A 112 13.57 1.07 0.94
C VAL A 112 13.22 1.52 2.36
N PHE A 113 12.18 0.94 2.98
CA PHE A 113 11.77 1.31 4.33
C PHE A 113 12.79 0.89 5.40
N TRP A 114 13.55 -0.18 5.18
CA TRP A 114 14.64 -0.58 6.09
C TRP A 114 15.80 0.42 6.10
N ASN A 115 16.08 1.06 4.96
CA ASN A 115 17.13 2.06 4.83
C ASN A 115 16.62 3.50 5.05
N LEU A 116 15.33 3.67 5.34
CA LEU A 116 14.73 4.99 5.51
C LEU A 116 15.20 5.60 6.84
N PRO A 117 15.83 6.80 6.83
CA PRO A 117 16.24 7.45 8.06
C PRO A 117 15.03 7.84 8.90
N SER A 118 15.24 7.89 10.22
CA SER A 118 14.16 8.24 11.13
C SER A 118 13.65 9.66 10.87
N GLN A 119 12.39 9.92 11.21
CA GLN A 119 11.81 11.25 11.00
C GLN A 119 12.61 12.35 11.75
N GLU A 120 13.20 12.04 12.89
CA GLU A 120 14.03 12.99 13.65
C GLU A 120 15.31 13.38 12.90
N GLU A 121 15.96 12.43 12.23
CA GLU A 121 17.12 12.67 11.39
C GLU A 121 16.73 13.53 10.18
N GLY A 122 15.58 13.24 9.56
CA GLY A 122 15.03 14.05 8.47
C GLY A 122 14.78 15.50 8.89
N ARG A 123 14.17 15.73 10.07
CA ARG A 123 13.96 17.09 10.61
C ARG A 123 15.28 17.83 10.85
N LYS A 124 16.29 17.14 11.41
CA LYS A 124 17.64 17.71 11.63
C LYS A 124 18.32 18.07 10.30
N ALA A 125 18.14 17.27 9.25
CA ALA A 125 18.68 17.56 7.93
C ALA A 125 18.05 18.82 7.31
N VAL A 126 16.72 18.97 7.39
CA VAL A 126 16.02 20.16 6.88
C VAL A 126 16.43 21.43 7.63
N LEU A 127 16.55 21.36 8.96
CA LEU A 127 16.99 22.50 9.79
C LEU A 127 18.41 22.96 9.45
N LYS A 128 19.32 22.03 9.07
CA LYS A 128 20.69 22.36 8.63
C LYS A 128 20.75 23.07 7.28
N VAL A 129 19.80 22.78 6.38
CA VAL A 129 19.74 23.38 5.02
C VAL A 129 19.18 24.82 5.06
N GLY A 130 18.68 25.28 6.21
CA GLY A 130 18.32 26.69 6.40
C GLY A 130 17.04 27.10 5.67
N ILE A 131 16.15 26.16 5.35
CA ILE A 131 14.80 26.51 4.90
C ILE A 131 14.09 27.12 6.11
N PRO A 132 13.64 28.38 6.06
CA PRO A 132 12.94 29.02 7.16
C PRO A 132 11.58 28.32 7.34
N ILE A 133 11.54 27.33 8.24
CA ILE A 133 10.29 26.75 8.69
C ILE A 133 9.65 27.83 9.56
N TYR A 134 8.57 28.43 9.09
CA TYR A 134 7.75 29.33 9.90
C TYR A 134 7.39 28.58 11.18
N SER A 135 8.05 28.96 12.28
CA SER A 135 7.82 28.43 13.61
C SER A 135 6.40 28.81 14.02
N CYS A 136 5.45 27.91 13.81
CA CYS A 136 4.14 28.02 14.42
C CYS A 136 4.31 27.60 15.89
N LYS A 137 4.68 28.58 16.72
CA LYS A 137 4.60 28.49 18.19
C LYS A 137 3.19 28.00 18.57
N LYS A 138 3.14 26.90 19.31
CA LYS A 138 2.16 26.71 20.39
C LYS A 138 2.93 26.24 21.61
#